data_AF-A0A8T9Q3R5-F1
#
_entry.id   AF-A0A8T9Q3R5-F1
#
_cell.length_a   1.000
_cell.length_b   1.000
_cell.length_c   1.000
_cell.angle_alpha   90.00
_cell.angle_beta   90.00
_cell.angle_gamma   90.00
#
_symmetry.space_group_name_H-M   'P 1'
#
loop_
_entity.id
_entity.type
_entity.pdbx_description
1 polymer ?
#
loop_
_entity_poly.entity_id
_entity_poly.type
_entity_poly.pdbx_seq_one_letter_code
_entity_poly.pdbx_strand_id
1 'polypeptide(L)'
;MNTNNSARGNSSQQGGRQAARSTTSKTTPAGKSLRGFAAMDPAEQRRIASEGGKASHESGRGHRFTSEEAREAGRKGAKLVADGATRAVPPDSFLLKYRRL
;
A
#
# COMPACT_ATOMS: atom_id res chain seq x y z
N MET A 1 16.05 -23.13 -44.75
CA MET A 1 15.05 -22.13 -44.31
C MET A 1 14.92 -22.24 -42.79
N ASN A 2 15.29 -21.20 -42.04
CA ASN A 2 15.25 -21.19 -40.57
C ASN A 2 14.36 -20.02 -40.11
N THR A 3 13.24 -20.32 -39.45
CA THR A 3 12.27 -19.32 -38.97
C THR A 3 12.67 -18.83 -37.58
N ASN A 4 13.27 -17.64 -37.55
CA ASN A 4 13.72 -16.98 -36.32
C ASN A 4 12.53 -16.57 -35.45
N ASN A 5 12.53 -17.09 -34.23
CA ASN A 5 11.67 -16.71 -33.12
C ASN A 5 12.05 -15.30 -32.66
N SER A 6 11.47 -14.29 -33.31
CA SER A 6 11.66 -12.89 -32.94
C SER A 6 10.41 -12.33 -32.26
N ALA A 7 10.66 -11.70 -31.13
CA ALA A 7 9.82 -10.69 -30.48
C ALA A 7 8.57 -11.17 -29.75
N ARG A 8 8.76 -11.70 -28.54
CA ARG A 8 7.90 -11.36 -27.37
C ARG A 8 8.75 -11.20 -26.12
N GLY A 9 9.48 -10.10 -26.06
CA GLY A 9 10.04 -9.58 -24.81
C GLY A 9 8.89 -9.09 -23.93
N ASN A 10 8.55 -9.82 -22.88
CA ASN A 10 7.74 -9.31 -21.78
C ASN A 10 8.67 -8.62 -20.78
N SER A 11 9.14 -7.42 -21.12
CA SER A 11 9.96 -6.56 -20.27
C SER A 11 9.23 -5.26 -19.92
N SER A 12 7.95 -5.37 -19.56
CA SER A 12 7.18 -4.22 -19.09
C SER A 12 6.45 -4.57 -17.80
N GLN A 13 7.11 -4.24 -16.68
CA GLN A 13 6.56 -3.84 -15.38
C GLN A 13 7.38 -4.40 -14.19
N GLN A 14 8.65 -4.01 -14.14
CA GLN A 14 9.37 -3.87 -12.86
C GLN A 14 9.73 -2.39 -12.68
N GLY A 15 8.69 -1.54 -12.73
CA GLY A 15 8.79 -0.12 -12.46
C GLY A 15 8.61 0.17 -10.97
N GLY A 16 9.73 0.36 -10.28
CA GLY A 16 9.88 1.21 -9.10
C GLY A 16 8.71 1.37 -8.13
N ARG A 17 8.53 0.41 -7.22
CA ARG A 17 7.92 0.65 -5.91
C ARG A 17 8.78 0.01 -4.82
N GLN A 18 10.03 0.43 -4.73
CA GLN A 18 10.76 0.34 -3.46
C GLN A 18 10.26 1.50 -2.58
N ALA A 19 8.99 1.43 -2.18
CA ALA A 19 8.50 2.26 -1.10
C ALA A 19 9.24 1.80 0.15
N ALA A 20 10.15 2.67 0.61
CA ALA A 20 10.89 2.61 1.87
C ALA A 20 10.98 1.19 2.44
N ARG A 21 12.06 0.47 2.10
CA ARG A 21 12.50 -0.69 2.87
C ARG A 21 12.94 -0.15 4.22
N SER A 22 11.98 0.20 5.07
CA SER A 22 12.20 0.46 6.47
C SER A 22 12.74 -0.85 7.01
N THR A 23 14.06 -0.88 7.16
CA THR A 23 14.73 -1.71 8.14
C THR A 23 14.20 -1.24 9.49
N THR A 24 12.97 -1.65 9.81
CA THR A 24 12.42 -1.53 11.16
C THR A 24 13.36 -2.38 12.00
N SER A 25 14.33 -1.69 12.59
CA SER A 25 15.18 -2.19 13.63
C SER A 25 14.29 -3.00 14.57
N LYS A 26 14.65 -4.25 14.80
CA LYS A 26 14.09 -5.09 15.86
C LYS A 26 14.31 -4.37 17.19
N THR A 27 13.49 -3.37 17.50
CA THR A 27 13.37 -2.80 18.83
C THR A 27 12.40 -3.71 19.54
N THR A 28 12.92 -4.83 20.03
CA THR A 28 12.22 -5.68 20.99
C THR A 28 11.82 -4.77 22.16
N PRO A 29 10.53 -4.56 22.47
CA PRO A 29 10.14 -3.78 23.63
C PRO A 29 10.57 -4.56 24.88
N ALA A 30 11.74 -4.21 25.41
CA ALA A 30 12.28 -4.75 26.65
C ALA A 30 11.25 -4.57 27.76
N GLY A 31 10.68 -5.67 28.24
CA GLY A 31 9.77 -5.70 29.39
C GLY A 31 8.47 -6.46 29.22
N LYS A 32 8.09 -6.87 28.00
CA LYS A 32 6.83 -7.61 27.76
C LYS A 32 7.15 -8.98 27.18
N SER A 33 6.87 -10.05 27.94
CA SER A 33 7.03 -11.41 27.39
C SER A 33 6.18 -11.54 26.14
N LEU A 34 6.77 -11.98 25.02
CA LEU A 34 6.04 -12.25 23.80
C LEU A 34 5.04 -13.39 24.07
N ARG A 35 3.80 -13.23 23.63
CA ARG A 35 2.71 -14.20 23.83
C ARG A 35 1.90 -14.34 22.53
N GLY A 36 1.28 -15.50 22.34
CA GLY A 36 0.41 -15.77 21.18
C GLY A 36 1.14 -15.56 19.85
N PHE A 37 0.51 -14.84 18.93
CA PHE A 37 1.03 -14.60 17.57
C PHE A 37 2.38 -13.88 17.53
N ALA A 38 2.72 -13.12 18.58
CA ALA A 38 4.00 -12.42 18.68
C ALA A 38 5.14 -13.31 19.21
N ALA A 39 4.81 -14.47 19.81
CA ALA A 39 5.79 -15.44 20.29
C ALA A 39 6.13 -16.54 19.26
N MET A 40 5.37 -16.63 18.17
CA MET A 40 5.58 -17.61 17.09
C MET A 40 6.83 -17.29 16.26
N ASP A 41 7.31 -18.29 15.51
CA ASP A 41 8.39 -18.09 14.55
C ASP A 41 7.96 -17.10 13.45
N PRO A 42 8.84 -16.17 13.00
CA PRO A 42 8.49 -15.20 11.98
C PRO A 42 8.02 -15.79 10.64
N ALA A 43 8.49 -16.99 10.26
CA ALA A 43 8.03 -17.65 9.04
C ALA A 43 6.59 -18.16 9.19
N GLU A 44 6.27 -18.75 10.34
CA GLU A 44 4.93 -19.21 10.68
C GLU A 44 3.95 -18.04 10.80
N GLN A 45 4.36 -16.95 11.46
CA GLN A 45 3.59 -15.72 11.56
C GLN A 45 3.23 -15.16 10.18
N ARG A 46 4.21 -15.11 9.26
CA ARG A 46 3.97 -14.67 7.87
C ARG A 46 3.01 -15.57 7.13
N ARG A 47 3.12 -16.89 7.32
CA ARG A 47 2.23 -17.86 6.69
C ARG A 47 0.78 -17.63 7.13
N ILE A 48 0.54 -17.59 8.44
CA ILE A 48 -0.81 -17.41 9.01
C ILE A 48 -1.37 -16.04 8.61
N ALA A 49 -0.57 -14.97 8.66
CA ALA A 49 -1.01 -13.65 8.20
C ALA A 49 -1.39 -13.64 6.71
N SER A 50 -0.59 -14.31 5.88
CA SER A 50 -0.88 -14.43 4.44
C SER A 50 -2.14 -15.24 4.18
N GLU A 51 -2.36 -16.31 4.93
CA GLU A 51 -3.53 -17.17 4.83
C GLU A 51 -4.80 -16.45 5.31
N GLY A 52 -4.75 -15.70 6.41
CA GLY A 52 -5.86 -14.89 6.89
C GLY A 52 -6.30 -13.80 5.91
N GLY A 53 -5.36 -13.15 5.22
CA GLY A 53 -5.67 -12.18 4.17
C GLY A 53 -6.34 -12.82 2.95
N LYS A 54 -5.86 -13.99 2.52
CA LYS A 54 -6.46 -14.76 1.41
C LYS A 54 -7.86 -15.24 1.77
N ALA A 55 -8.03 -15.84 2.94
CA ALA A 55 -9.32 -16.33 3.42
C ALA A 55 -10.33 -15.19 3.55
N SER A 56 -9.90 -14.01 4.02
CA SER A 56 -10.75 -12.82 4.09
C SER A 56 -11.24 -12.40 2.70
N HIS A 57 -10.36 -12.41 1.69
CA HIS A 57 -10.72 -12.08 0.31
C HIS A 57 -11.63 -13.14 -0.33
N GLU A 58 -11.32 -14.42 -0.11
CA GLU A 58 -12.07 -15.56 -0.62
C GLU A 58 -13.46 -15.67 0.01
N SER A 59 -13.59 -15.37 1.31
CA SER A 59 -14.85 -15.41 2.05
C SER A 59 -15.94 -14.52 1.45
N GLY A 60 -15.57 -13.56 0.58
CA GLY A 60 -16.51 -12.92 -0.34
C GLY A 60 -17.62 -12.12 0.33
N ARG A 61 -17.51 -11.85 1.64
CA ARG A 61 -18.47 -11.03 2.41
C ARG A 61 -18.39 -9.53 2.07
N GLY A 62 -17.53 -9.15 1.12
CA GLY A 62 -17.36 -7.80 0.62
C GLY A 62 -17.73 -7.66 -0.85
N HIS A 63 -18.00 -6.42 -1.26
CA HIS A 63 -18.28 -6.06 -2.65
C HIS A 63 -17.15 -6.55 -3.58
N ARG A 64 -17.52 -7.27 -4.64
CA ARG A 64 -16.59 -7.81 -5.62
C ARG A 64 -16.25 -6.70 -6.61
N PHE A 65 -15.09 -6.08 -6.45
CA PHE A 65 -14.60 -5.09 -7.42
C PHE A 65 -14.43 -5.74 -8.78
N THR A 66 -15.21 -5.28 -9.75
CA THR A 66 -14.97 -5.60 -11.15
C THR A 66 -13.73 -4.82 -11.62
N SER A 67 -13.06 -5.33 -12.66
CA SER A 67 -11.90 -4.64 -13.26
C SER A 67 -12.24 -3.23 -13.73
N GLU A 68 -13.51 -3.00 -14.11
CA GLU A 68 -14.02 -1.69 -14.48
C GLU A 68 -14.06 -0.74 -13.27
N GLU A 69 -14.68 -1.16 -12.18
CA GLU A 69 -14.82 -0.35 -10.97
C GLU A 69 -13.45 0.01 -10.36
N ALA A 70 -12.50 -0.92 -10.35
CA ALA A 70 -11.14 -0.65 -9.93
C ALA A 70 -10.48 0.45 -10.79
N ARG A 71 -10.75 0.46 -12.09
CA ARG A 71 -10.24 1.47 -13.03
C ARG A 71 -10.92 2.82 -12.80
N GLU A 72 -12.22 2.84 -12.52
CA GLU A 72 -12.95 4.06 -12.19
C GLU A 72 -12.45 4.70 -10.88
N ALA A 73 -12.30 3.89 -9.83
CA ALA A 73 -11.75 4.30 -8.56
C ALA A 73 -10.31 4.83 -8.72
N GLY A 74 -9.49 4.16 -9.52
CA GLY A 74 -8.14 4.61 -9.86
C GLY A 74 -8.13 5.94 -10.61
N ARG A 75 -9.02 6.13 -11.60
CA ARG A 75 -9.17 7.41 -12.32
C ARG A 75 -9.59 8.52 -11.37
N LYS A 76 -10.56 8.27 -10.48
CA LYS A 76 -11.04 9.25 -9.49
C LYS A 76 -9.93 9.66 -8.53
N GLY A 77 -9.16 8.70 -8.01
CA GLY A 77 -8.02 8.96 -7.14
C GLY A 77 -6.91 9.74 -7.86
N ALA A 78 -6.59 9.39 -9.11
CA ALA A 78 -5.59 10.09 -9.91
C ALA A 78 -6.00 11.54 -10.18
N LYS A 79 -7.28 11.80 -10.44
CA LYS A 79 -7.81 13.16 -10.60
C LYS A 79 -7.62 14.00 -9.34
N LEU A 80 -7.95 13.46 -8.16
CA LEU A 80 -7.76 14.17 -6.88
C LEU A 80 -6.30 14.51 -6.59
N VAL A 81 -5.37 13.63 -6.99
CA VAL A 81 -3.92 13.87 -6.84
C VAL A 81 -3.43 14.89 -7.88
N ALA A 82 -3.92 14.81 -9.12
CA ALA A 82 -3.59 15.76 -10.18
C ALA A 82 -4.12 17.17 -9.90
N ASP A 83 -5.33 17.26 -9.34
CA ASP A 83 -6.00 18.52 -9.01
C ASP A 83 -5.46 19.15 -7.71
N GLY A 84 -4.46 18.54 -7.04
CA GLY A 84 -3.83 19.09 -5.83
C GLY A 84 -4.77 19.21 -4.62
N ALA A 85 -5.99 18.68 -4.71
CA ALA A 85 -7.06 18.86 -3.73
C ALA A 85 -6.73 18.29 -2.33
N THR A 86 -5.67 17.47 -2.22
CA THR A 86 -5.25 16.84 -0.96
C THR A 86 -4.02 17.50 -0.30
N ARG A 87 -3.45 18.57 -0.88
CA ARG A 87 -2.28 19.27 -0.31
C ARG A 87 -2.31 20.77 -0.57
N ALA A 88 -3.14 21.52 0.16
CA ALA A 88 -2.91 22.94 0.46
C ALA A 88 -3.91 23.51 1.49
N VAL A 89 -3.80 23.12 2.76
CA VAL A 89 -4.12 24.08 3.84
C VAL A 89 -2.79 24.69 4.26
N PRO A 90 -2.52 25.98 3.94
CA PRO A 90 -1.29 26.61 4.36
C PRO A 90 -1.25 26.64 5.90
N PRO A 91 -0.12 26.27 6.52
CA PRO A 91 0.02 26.20 7.99
C PRO A 91 -0.26 27.54 8.69
N ASP A 92 -0.24 28.64 7.95
CA ASP A 92 -0.38 30.00 8.49
C ASP A 92 -1.83 30.52 8.52
N SER A 93 -2.81 29.69 8.15
CA SER A 93 -4.22 30.12 8.02
C SER A 93 -4.93 30.39 9.36
N PHE A 94 -4.28 30.14 10.51
CA PHE A 94 -4.87 30.32 11.84
C PHE A 94 -4.50 31.62 12.57
N LEU A 95 -3.63 32.48 12.00
CA LEU A 95 -3.03 33.59 12.77
C LEU A 95 -3.06 34.97 12.11
N LEU A 96 -4.18 35.36 11.49
CA LEU A 96 -4.37 36.74 11.01
C LEU A 96 -5.72 37.38 11.38
N LYS A 97 -6.21 37.15 12.60
CA LYS A 97 -7.39 37.87 13.15
C LYS A 97 -7.10 38.86 14.28
N TYR A 98 -5.86 39.00 14.76
CA TYR A 98 -5.54 39.93 15.85
C TYR A 98 -4.17 40.60 15.71
N ARG A 99 -3.99 41.42 14.67
CA ARG A 99 -2.91 42.43 14.64
C ARG A 99 -3.38 43.67 13.91
N ARG A 100 -4.22 44.45 14.58
CA ARG A 100 -4.46 45.86 14.24
C ARG A 100 -3.89 46.70 15.38
N LEU A 101 -3.10 47.68 14.94
CA LEU A 101 -2.41 48.80 15.60
C LEU A 101 -2.75 49.06 17.07
#